data_AF-A0A6M0CEQ3-F1
#
_entry.id   AF-A0A6M0CEQ3-F1
#
_cell.length_a   1.000
_cell.length_b   1.000
_cell.length_c   1.000
_cell.angle_alpha   90.00
_cell.angle_beta   90.00
_cell.angle_gamma   90.00
#
_symmetry.space_group_name_H-M   'P 1'
#
loop_
_entity.id
_entity.type
_entity.pdbx_description
1 polymer ?
#
loop_
_entity_poly.entity_id
_entity_poly.type
_entity_poly.pdbx_seq_one_letter_code
_entity_poly.pdbx_strand_id
1 'polypeptide(L)'
;MTALIELKEPKVALEEFLQQPETKPASEFINADIIQKPMPQGKHSRLQAKLCNVINQIVETPKIAYAFPELRCTFTDASMVPDIAVFRWERIPLSPSGIIADRFET
;
A
#
# COMPACT_ATOMS: atom_id res chain seq x y z
N MET A 1 -28.76 28.24 -23.37
CA MET A 1 -28.57 27.50 -22.11
C MET A 1 -28.07 26.11 -22.48
N THR A 2 -26.76 25.96 -22.64
CA THR A 2 -26.14 24.70 -23.07
C THR A 2 -25.72 23.98 -21.80
N ALA A 3 -26.39 22.87 -21.47
CA ALA A 3 -25.98 22.03 -20.36
C ALA A 3 -24.64 21.37 -20.74
N LEU A 4 -23.59 21.72 -20.01
CA LEU A 4 -22.36 20.94 -19.99
C LEU A 4 -22.72 19.62 -19.32
N ILE A 5 -22.77 18.54 -20.09
CA ILE A 5 -22.82 17.19 -19.54
C ILE A 5 -21.44 16.98 -18.91
N GLU A 6 -21.37 17.01 -17.57
CA GLU A 6 -20.22 16.51 -16.84
C GLU A 6 -20.04 15.03 -17.23
N LEU A 7 -19.08 14.75 -18.10
CA LEU A 7 -18.68 13.38 -18.42
C LEU A 7 -18.03 12.84 -17.15
N LYS A 8 -18.82 12.13 -16.34
CA LYS A 8 -18.31 11.36 -15.21
C LYS A 8 -17.44 10.25 -15.80
N GLU A 9 -16.12 10.40 -15.68
CA GLU A 9 -15.19 9.38 -16.16
C GLU A 9 -15.59 8.01 -15.59
N PRO A 10 -15.51 6.94 -16.40
CA PRO A 10 -15.83 5.60 -15.92
C PRO A 10 -14.94 5.30 -14.73
N LYS A 11 -15.56 5.09 -13.56
CA LYS A 11 -14.85 4.68 -12.35
C LYS A 11 -14.21 3.32 -12.62
N VAL A 12 -12.88 3.26 -12.58
CA VAL A 12 -12.14 2.00 -12.68
C VAL A 12 -12.55 1.14 -11.49
N ALA A 13 -12.88 -0.13 -11.74
CA ALA A 13 -13.15 -1.06 -10.64
C ALA A 13 -11.84 -1.45 -9.95
N LEU A 14 -11.87 -1.71 -8.63
CA LEU A 14 -10.67 -2.13 -7.89
C LEU A 14 -10.06 -3.39 -8.51
N GLU A 15 -10.90 -4.33 -8.95
CA GLU A 15 -10.48 -5.55 -9.61
C GLU A 15 -9.73 -5.29 -10.91
N GLU A 16 -10.17 -4.29 -11.69
CA GLU A 16 -9.48 -3.88 -12.92
C GLU A 16 -8.14 -3.23 -12.62
N PHE A 17 -8.08 -2.39 -11.57
CA PHE A 17 -6.83 -1.81 -11.10
C PHE A 17 -5.81 -2.89 -10.68
N LEU A 18 -6.25 -3.91 -9.93
CA LEU A 18 -5.38 -4.99 -9.43
C LEU A 18 -4.82 -5.91 -10.53
N GLN A 19 -5.37 -5.88 -11.75
CA GLN A 19 -4.82 -6.60 -12.91
C GLN A 19 -3.76 -5.78 -13.67
N GLN A 20 -3.62 -4.49 -13.37
CA GLN A 20 -2.61 -3.65 -14.02
C GLN A 20 -1.20 -4.00 -13.50
N PRO A 21 -0.16 -3.83 -14.34
CA PRO A 21 1.21 -4.03 -13.89
C PRO A 21 1.60 -3.00 -12.82
N GLU A 22 2.46 -3.41 -11.88
CA GLU A 22 3.07 -2.48 -10.93
C GLU A 22 3.85 -1.37 -11.64
N THR A 23 3.84 -0.19 -11.03
CA THR A 23 4.50 1.03 -11.55
C THR A 23 5.59 1.51 -10.62
N LYS A 24 6.47 2.39 -11.12
CA LYS A 24 7.51 3.04 -10.32
C LYS A 24 7.48 4.55 -10.53
N PRO A 25 7.10 5.36 -9.52
CA PRO A 25 6.58 4.94 -8.21
C PRO A 25 5.25 4.18 -8.31
N ALA A 26 4.88 3.49 -7.24
CA ALA A 26 3.66 2.71 -7.21
C ALA A 26 2.41 3.58 -7.47
N SER A 27 1.45 2.99 -8.17
CA SER A 27 0.10 3.52 -8.31
C SER A 27 -0.78 2.96 -7.20
N GLU A 28 -1.65 3.82 -6.69
CA GLU A 28 -2.61 3.55 -5.63
C GLU A 28 -4.02 3.76 -6.17
N PHE A 29 -4.96 2.99 -5.65
CA PHE A 29 -6.38 3.11 -5.92
C PHE A 29 -7.09 3.63 -4.68
N ILE A 30 -7.57 4.87 -4.73
CA ILE A 30 -8.17 5.58 -3.61
C ILE A 30 -9.40 6.33 -4.13
N ASN A 31 -10.57 6.16 -3.50
CA ASN A 31 -11.82 6.82 -3.89
C ASN A 31 -12.27 6.55 -5.35
N ALA A 32 -11.90 5.39 -5.91
CA ALA A 32 -12.09 5.02 -7.31
C ALA A 32 -11.23 5.78 -8.33
N ASP A 33 -10.17 6.45 -7.86
CA ASP A 33 -9.16 7.10 -8.69
C ASP A 33 -7.83 6.34 -8.61
N ILE A 34 -7.11 6.28 -9.73
CA ILE A 34 -5.73 5.78 -9.78
C ILE A 34 -4.77 6.95 -9.63
N ILE A 35 -4.01 6.98 -8.54
CA ILE A 35 -3.07 8.05 -8.20
C ILE A 35 -1.68 7.45 -8.10
N GLN A 36 -0.73 7.99 -8.88
CA GLN A 36 0.66 7.56 -8.77
C GLN A 36 1.38 8.33 -7.66
N LYS A 37 2.12 7.61 -6.80
CA LYS A 37 2.96 8.23 -5.78
C LYS A 37 4.00 9.16 -6.43
N PRO A 38 4.40 10.25 -5.75
CA PRO A 38 5.55 11.03 -6.20
C PRO A 38 6.84 10.20 -6.07
N MET A 39 7.83 10.51 -6.92
CA MET A 39 9.16 9.92 -6.77
C MET A 39 9.73 10.30 -5.38
N PRO A 40 10.20 9.32 -4.59
CA PRO A 40 10.75 9.59 -3.28
C PRO A 40 12.01 10.45 -3.39
N GLN A 41 12.19 11.37 -2.45
CA GLN A 41 13.37 12.24 -2.36
C GLN A 41 14.21 11.90 -1.12
N GLY A 42 15.48 12.33 -1.09
CA GLY A 42 16.42 11.92 -0.03
C GLY A 42 15.94 12.20 1.41
N LYS A 43 15.24 13.31 1.67
CA LYS A 43 14.66 13.59 3.01
C LYS A 43 13.56 12.60 3.37
N HIS A 44 12.68 12.30 2.42
CA HIS A 44 11.59 11.32 2.58
C HIS A 44 12.18 9.92 2.81
N SER A 45 13.09 9.46 1.94
CA SER A 45 13.72 8.14 2.07
C SER A 45 14.49 7.97 3.38
N ARG A 46 15.20 9.01 3.85
CA ARG A 46 15.90 8.97 5.15
C ARG A 46 14.93 8.85 6.33
N LEU A 47 13.81 9.57 6.27
CA LEU A 47 12.81 9.51 7.33
C LEU A 47 12.12 8.15 7.36
N GLN A 48 11.66 7.66 6.20
CA GLN A 48 11.04 6.35 6.03
C GLN A 48 11.94 5.23 6.57
N ALA A 49 13.20 5.16 6.12
CA ALA A 49 14.14 4.13 6.56
C ALA A 49 14.37 4.17 8.08
N LYS A 50 14.55 5.36 8.66
CA LYS A 50 14.76 5.50 10.10
C LYS A 50 13.53 5.09 10.91
N LEU A 51 12.35 5.54 10.52
CA LEU A 51 11.12 5.24 11.24
C LEU A 51 10.82 3.74 11.18
N CYS A 52 10.95 3.11 10.00
CA CYS A 52 10.75 1.67 9.83
C CYS A 52 11.71 0.87 10.73
N ASN A 53 12.99 1.24 10.74
CA ASN A 53 13.99 0.56 11.55
C ASN A 53 13.74 0.71 13.05
N VAL A 54 13.40 1.92 13.52
CA VAL A 54 13.11 2.17 14.94
C VAL A 54 11.90 1.36 15.41
N ILE A 55 10.86 1.23 14.58
CA ILE A 55 9.71 0.39 14.90
C ILE A 55 10.18 -1.07 15.05
N ASN A 56 10.82 -1.64 14.01
CA ASN A 56 11.21 -3.06 14.01
C ASN A 56 12.19 -3.42 15.14
N GLN A 57 13.09 -2.51 15.51
CA GLN A 57 13.99 -2.70 16.67
C GLN A 57 13.24 -3.00 17.98
N ILE A 58 12.03 -2.47 18.15
CA ILE A 58 11.23 -2.63 19.37
C ILE A 58 10.29 -3.83 19.26
N VAL A 59 9.70 -4.07 18.08
CA VAL A 59 8.53 -4.96 17.96
C VAL A 59 8.82 -6.34 17.36
N GLU A 60 9.90 -6.49 16.60
CA GLU A 60 10.15 -7.71 15.82
C GLU A 60 10.59 -8.88 16.70
N THR A 61 11.64 -8.72 17.52
CA THR A 61 12.15 -9.77 18.41
C THR A 61 11.08 -10.30 19.38
N PRO A 62 10.28 -9.47 20.08
CA PRO A 62 9.21 -9.96 20.93
C PRO A 62 7.98 -10.45 20.16
N LYS A 63 7.99 -10.40 18.82
CA LYS A 63 6.87 -10.80 17.95
C LYS A 63 5.57 -10.06 18.25
N ILE A 64 5.67 -8.74 18.43
CA ILE A 64 4.50 -7.86 18.64
C ILE A 64 3.91 -7.43 17.30
N ALA A 65 4.78 -7.04 16.38
CA ALA A 65 4.41 -6.51 15.06
C ALA A 65 5.60 -6.58 14.11
N TYR A 66 5.39 -6.21 12.85
CA TYR A 66 6.44 -5.94 11.89
C TYR A 66 6.05 -4.75 11.00
N ALA A 67 7.02 -3.87 10.72
CA ALA A 67 6.90 -2.74 9.82
C ALA A 67 7.53 -3.09 8.46
N PHE A 68 6.71 -2.98 7.41
CA PHE A 68 7.10 -3.20 6.02
C PHE A 68 7.18 -1.85 5.29
N PRO A 69 8.29 -1.52 4.62
CA PRO A 69 8.36 -0.36 3.74
C PRO A 69 7.71 -0.67 2.38
N GLU A 70 7.00 0.31 1.79
CA GLU A 70 6.45 0.23 0.43
C GLU A 70 5.66 -1.07 0.12
N LEU A 71 4.78 -1.47 1.03
CA LEU A 71 3.97 -2.70 0.89
C LEU A 71 2.57 -2.40 0.37
N ARG A 72 2.13 -3.08 -0.69
CA ARG A 72 0.75 -2.99 -1.17
C ARG A 72 -0.22 -3.59 -0.16
N CYS A 73 -1.14 -2.76 0.31
CA CYS A 73 -2.24 -3.11 1.20
C CYS A 73 -3.56 -2.90 0.46
N THR A 74 -4.34 -3.95 0.30
CA THR A 74 -5.65 -3.91 -0.37
C THR A 74 -6.76 -4.12 0.66
N PHE A 75 -7.70 -3.18 0.65
CA PHE A 75 -8.93 -3.18 1.43
C PHE A 75 -10.12 -3.36 0.48
N THR A 76 -11.33 -3.46 1.02
CA THR A 76 -12.55 -3.68 0.23
C THR A 76 -12.73 -2.70 -0.94
N ASP A 77 -12.33 -1.44 -0.78
CA ASP A 77 -12.55 -0.37 -1.75
C ASP A 77 -11.30 0.44 -2.12
N ALA A 78 -10.13 0.01 -1.65
CA ALA A 78 -8.87 0.74 -1.84
C ALA A 78 -7.67 -0.21 -1.98
N SER A 79 -6.65 0.18 -2.73
CA SER A 79 -5.36 -0.51 -2.74
C SER A 79 -4.23 0.50 -2.77
N MET A 80 -3.52 0.61 -1.66
CA MET A 80 -2.50 1.65 -1.43
C MET A 80 -1.14 1.04 -1.13
N VAL A 81 -0.09 1.83 -1.26
CA VAL A 81 1.29 1.47 -0.94
C VAL A 81 1.83 2.49 0.07
N PRO A 82 1.50 2.34 1.37
CA PRO A 82 1.99 3.24 2.40
C PRO A 82 3.52 3.25 2.41
N ASP A 83 4.11 4.39 2.77
CA ASP A 83 5.56 4.47 2.97
C ASP A 83 6.02 3.43 4.02
N ILE A 84 5.21 3.22 5.07
CA ILE A 84 5.40 2.19 6.08
C ILE A 84 4.05 1.63 6.48
N ALA A 85 3.88 0.31 6.39
CA ALA A 85 2.73 -0.42 6.91
C ALA A 85 3.16 -1.28 8.11
N VAL A 86 2.45 -1.19 9.24
CA VAL A 86 2.78 -1.95 10.46
C VAL A 86 1.65 -2.92 10.77
N PHE A 87 1.95 -4.21 10.77
CA PHE A 87 1.00 -5.26 11.09
C PHE A 87 1.34 -5.90 12.42
N ARG A 88 0.32 -6.12 13.27
CA ARG A 88 0.47 -6.98 14.45
C ARG A 88 0.91 -8.37 14.01
N TRP A 89 1.75 -9.02 14.82
CA TRP A 89 2.39 -10.27 14.42
C TRP A 89 1.38 -11.34 14.03
N GLU A 90 0.28 -11.45 14.77
CA GLU A 90 -0.80 -12.40 14.51
C GLU A 90 -1.66 -12.06 13.28
N ARG A 91 -1.46 -10.90 12.66
CA ARG A 91 -2.17 -10.43 11.47
C ARG A 91 -1.30 -10.42 10.21
N ILE A 92 -0.04 -10.81 10.30
CA ILE A 92 0.82 -10.94 9.13
C ILE A 92 0.38 -12.19 8.36
N PRO A 93 -0.06 -12.07 7.09
CA PRO A 93 -0.47 -13.21 6.28
C PRO A 93 0.73 -14.11 6.00
N LEU A 94 0.53 -15.41 6.17
CA LEU A 94 1.53 -16.43 5.89
C LEU A 94 1.04 -17.35 4.77
N SER A 95 1.94 -17.73 3.89
CA SER A 95 1.74 -18.83 2.96
C SER A 95 1.55 -20.15 3.71
N PRO A 96 1.06 -21.22 3.06
CA PRO A 96 0.98 -22.55 3.67
C PRO A 96 2.32 -23.09 4.20
N SER A 97 3.46 -22.59 3.71
CA SER A 97 4.80 -22.94 4.18
C SER A 97 5.31 -22.06 5.32
N GLY A 98 4.49 -21.13 5.84
CA GLY A 98 4.85 -20.24 6.94
C GLY A 98 5.73 -19.05 6.55
N ILE A 99 5.82 -18.75 5.25
CA ILE A 99 6.55 -17.58 4.72
C ILE A 99 5.60 -16.39 4.64
N ILE A 100 6.07 -15.17 4.90
CA ILE A 100 5.26 -13.96 4.72
C ILE A 100 4.73 -13.92 3.28
N ALA A 101 3.41 -13.76 3.13
CA ALA A 101 2.76 -13.74 1.83
C ALA A 101 3.05 -12.41 1.09
N ASP A 102 3.02 -12.44 -0.24
CA ASP A 102 3.24 -11.22 -1.05
C ASP A 102 2.03 -10.27 -1.02
N ARG A 103 0.82 -10.78 -0.77
CA ARG A 103 -0.42 -10.01 -0.78
C ARG A 103 -0.98 -9.82 0.63
N PHE A 104 -1.22 -8.56 0.98
CA PHE A 104 -1.83 -8.15 2.23
C PHE A 104 -3.22 -7.61 1.92
N GLU A 105 -4.20 -8.49 2.03
CA GLU A 105 -5.62 -8.20 1.86
C GLU A 105 -6.28 -8.24 3.24
N THR A 106 -6.96 -7.15 3.62
CA THR A 106 -7.61 -7.01 4.95
C THR A 106 -9.04 -6.54 4.86
#